data_AF-A0A8J3MQU4-F1
#
_entry.id   AF-A0A8J3MQU4-F1
#
_cell.length_a   1.000
_cell.length_b   1.000
_cell.length_c   1.000
_cell.angle_alpha   90.00
_cell.angle_beta   90.00
_cell.angle_gamma   90.00
#
_symmetry.space_group_name_H-M   'P 1'
#
loop_
_entity.id
_entity.type
_entity.pdbx_description
1 polymer ?
#
loop_
_entity_poly.entity_id
_entity_poly.type
_entity_poly.pdbx_seq_one_letter_code
_entity_poly.pdbx_strand_id
1 'polypeptide(L)' 'MRQFTDFNRQKIPFFTVKEYLNDKSPIPEDIISPRILTQRGLLVLGGPPKIGKSDFLISWLVHMAAGVSFLGMTPI' A
#
# COMPACT_ATOMS: atom_id res chain seq x y z
N MET A 1 6.25 43.02 -15.75
CA MET A 1 7.24 41.92 -15.77
C MET A 1 7.15 41.21 -14.42
N ARG A 2 6.31 40.16 -14.30
CA ARG A 2 6.12 39.41 -13.05
C ARG A 2 7.06 38.21 -13.06
N GLN A 3 7.92 38.11 -12.06
CA GLN A 3 8.81 36.98 -11.82
C GLN A 3 7.93 35.77 -11.46
N PHE A 4 7.98 34.71 -12.27
CA PHE A 4 7.40 33.42 -11.94
C PHE A 4 8.31 32.76 -10.89
N THR A 5 7.76 32.58 -9.70
CA THR A 5 8.42 31.99 -8.53
C THR A 5 8.73 30.50 -8.74
N ASP A 6 9.86 30.09 -8.17
CA ASP A 6 10.50 28.78 -8.27
C ASP A 6 9.57 27.58 -7.99
N PHE A 7 9.43 26.69 -8.98
CA PHE A 7 9.00 25.33 -8.73
C PHE A 7 10.07 24.61 -7.91
N ASN A 8 9.74 24.24 -6.67
CA ASN A 8 10.52 23.33 -5.84
C ASN A 8 10.71 22.00 -6.60
N ARG A 9 11.84 21.85 -7.29
CA ARG A 9 12.25 20.58 -7.90
C ARG A 9 12.54 19.60 -6.78
N GLN A 10 11.50 18.86 -6.36
CA GLN A 10 11.69 17.68 -5.54
C GLN A 10 12.64 16.75 -6.31
N LYS A 11 13.83 16.54 -5.74
CA LYS A 11 14.80 15.61 -6.29
C LYS A 11 14.23 14.21 -6.12
N ILE A 12 13.79 13.60 -7.22
CA ILE A 12 13.45 12.19 -7.25
C ILE A 12 14.76 11.43 -6.96
N PRO A 13 14.80 10.53 -5.96
CA PRO A 13 15.97 9.72 -5.72
C PRO A 13 16.18 8.77 -6.91
N PHE A 14 17.43 8.67 -7.39
CA PHE A 14 17.84 7.74 -8.44
C PHE A 14 18.94 6.85 -7.88
N PHE A 15 18.88 5.57 -8.21
CA PHE A 15 19.85 4.57 -7.76
C PHE A 15 20.49 3.91 -8.98
N THR A 16 21.78 3.61 -8.88
CA THR A 16 22.49 2.81 -9.88
C THR A 16 22.08 1.35 -9.78
N VAL A 17 22.21 0.59 -10.88
CA VAL A 17 21.98 -0.87 -10.87
C VAL A 17 22.85 -1.57 -9.82
N LYS A 18 24.09 -1.10 -9.64
CA LYS A 18 25.00 -1.64 -8.62
C LYS A 18 24.46 -1.42 -7.21
N GLU A 19 23.88 -0.26 -6.91
CA GLU A 19 23.26 0.00 -5.61
C GLU A 19 22.06 -0.91 -5.38
N TYR A 20 21.19 -1.07 -6.38
CA TYR A 20 20.03 -1.97 -6.29
C TYR A 20 20.41 -3.43 -6.07
N LEU A 21 21.41 -3.94 -6.80
CA LEU A 21 21.88 -5.33 -6.65
C LEU A 21 22.57 -5.60 -5.31
N ASN A 22 23.14 -4.57 -4.68
CA ASN A 22 23.74 -4.68 -3.36
C ASN A 22 22.76 -4.35 -2.22
N ASP A 23 21.50 -4.02 -2.55
CA ASP A 23 20.48 -3.70 -1.56
C ASP A 23 20.15 -4.95 -0.72
N LYS A 24 20.27 -4.79 0.60
CA LYS A 24 19.95 -5.81 1.62
C LYS A 24 18.81 -5.37 2.52
N SER A 25 18.07 -4.33 2.12
CA SER A 25 16.91 -3.86 2.87
C SER A 25 15.93 -5.01 3.10
N PRO A 26 15.39 -5.14 4.31
CA PRO A 26 14.44 -6.21 4.60
C PRO A 26 13.17 -6.02 3.77
N ILE A 27 12.49 -7.13 3.49
CA ILE A 27 11.17 -7.09 2.86
C ILE A 27 10.21 -6.40 3.85
N PRO A 28 9.37 -5.43 3.40
CA PRO A 28 8.44 -4.74 4.27
C PRO A 28 7.55 -5.71 5.04
N GLU A 29 7.23 -5.37 6.28
CA GLU A 29 6.31 -6.19 7.09
C GLU A 29 4.88 -6.06 6.59
N ASP A 30 4.08 -7.09 6.84
CA ASP A 30 2.66 -7.10 6.55
C ASP A 30 1.90 -6.29 7.62
N ILE A 31 0.93 -5.49 7.19
CA ILE A 31 -0.16 -4.95 8.02
C ILE A 31 -1.33 -5.94 8.00
N ILE A 32 -1.56 -6.55 6.83
CA ILE A 32 -2.56 -7.60 6.64
C ILE A 32 -1.93 -8.76 5.86
N SER A 33 -1.89 -9.92 6.49
CA SER A 33 -1.32 -11.17 5.96
C SER A 33 -2.33 -11.94 5.09
N PRO A 34 -1.88 -12.76 4.12
CA PRO A 34 -0.51 -12.88 3.62
C PRO A 34 -0.22 -11.89 2.50
N ARG A 35 0.65 -10.91 2.73
CA ARG A 35 1.08 -9.90 1.75
C ARG A 35 -0.08 -9.12 1.10
N ILE A 36 -1.23 -9.04 1.77
CA ILE A 36 -2.43 -8.35 1.27
C ILE A 36 -2.23 -6.84 1.37
N LEU A 37 -1.66 -6.38 2.47
CA LEU A 37 -1.22 -5.01 2.65
C LEU A 37 0.08 -5.00 3.45
N THR A 38 1.15 -4.46 2.87
CA THR A 38 2.44 -4.28 3.55
C THR A 38 2.59 -2.84 4.04
N GLN A 39 3.54 -2.60 4.96
CA GLN A 39 3.94 -1.25 5.32
C GLN A 39 4.26 -0.42 4.07
N ARG A 40 3.72 0.81 4.02
CA ARG A 40 3.84 1.76 2.89
C ARG A 40 3.15 1.31 1.58
N GLY A 41 2.40 0.20 1.60
CA GLY A 41 1.59 -0.26 0.47
C GLY A 41 0.25 0.46 0.36
N LEU A 42 -0.38 0.39 -0.82
CA LEU A 42 -1.72 0.89 -1.07
C LEU A 42 -2.59 -0.26 -1.61
N LEU A 43 -3.67 -0.57 -0.88
CA LEU A 43 -4.65 -1.55 -1.32
C LEU A 43 -5.71 -0.90 -2.20
N VAL A 44 -6.02 -1.52 -3.35
CA VAL A 44 -7.05 -1.07 -4.27
C VAL A 44 -8.03 -2.21 -4.55
N LEU A 45 -9.32 -1.96 -4.31
CA LEU A 45 -10.39 -2.90 -4.66
C LEU A 45 -10.97 -2.54 -6.03
N GLY A 46 -10.65 -3.33 -7.05
CA GLY A 46 -11.13 -3.18 -8.42
C GLY A 46 -12.35 -4.05 -8.74
N GLY A 47 -13.13 -3.65 -9.74
CA GLY A 47 -14.23 -4.47 -10.29
C GLY A 47 -15.42 -3.64 -10.76
N PRO A 48 -16.39 -4.25 -11.47
CA PRO A 48 -17.56 -3.56 -12.02
C PRO A 48 -18.40 -2.81 -10.98
N PRO A 49 -19.25 -1.85 -11.40
CA PRO A 49 -20.21 -1.21 -10.51
C PRO A 49 -21.11 -2.25 -9.82
N LYS A 50 -21.40 -2.05 -8.53
CA LYS A 50 -22.32 -2.86 -7.72
C LYS A 50 -21.94 -4.35 -7.52
N ILE A 51 -20.70 -4.73 -7.79
CA ILE A 51 -20.19 -6.10 -7.52
C ILE A 51 -19.99 -6.41 -6.02
N GLY A 52 -20.29 -5.47 -5.11
CA GLY A 52 -20.19 -5.68 -3.66
C GLY A 52 -18.86 -5.28 -3.01
N LYS A 53 -18.01 -4.48 -3.66
CA LYS A 53 -16.71 -4.04 -3.09
C LYS A 53 -16.84 -3.33 -1.74
N SER A 54 -17.84 -2.46 -1.60
CA SER A 54 -18.08 -1.73 -0.35
C SER A 54 -18.52 -2.67 0.76
N ASP A 55 -19.43 -3.58 0.47
CA ASP A 55 -19.93 -4.56 1.45
C ASP A 55 -18.81 -5.51 1.90
N PHE A 56 -17.97 -5.94 0.97
CA PHE A 56 -16.76 -6.70 1.25
C PHE A 56 -15.81 -5.92 2.17
N LEU A 57 -15.50 -4.66 1.84
CA LEU A 57 -14.57 -3.85 2.63
C LEU A 57 -15.10 -3.63 4.05
N ILE A 58 -16.38 -3.28 4.21
CA ILE A 58 -17.00 -3.08 5.52
C ILE A 58 -16.99 -4.38 6.32
N SER A 59 -17.41 -5.49 5.72
CA SER A 59 -17.41 -6.80 6.39
C SER A 59 -16.00 -7.17 6.84
N TRP A 60 -15.00 -6.99 5.98
CA TRP A 60 -13.62 -7.30 6.32
C TRP A 60 -13.06 -6.38 7.41
N LEU A 61 -13.33 -5.07 7.37
CA LEU A 61 -12.94 -4.14 8.44
C LEU A 61 -13.54 -4.50 9.78
N VAL A 62 -14.80 -4.95 9.82
CA VAL A 62 -15.46 -5.42 11.06
C VAL A 62 -14.76 -6.66 11.62
N HIS A 63 -14.42 -7.63 10.77
CA HIS A 63 -13.69 -8.82 11.20
C HIS A 63 -12.27 -8.46 11.71
N MET A 64 -11.57 -7.57 11.01
CA MET A 64 -10.26 -7.09 11.45
C MET A 64 -10.32 -6.33 12.77
N ALA A 65 -11.34 -5.50 12.99
CA ALA A 65 -11.54 -4.79 14.25
C ALA A 65 -11.78 -5.76 15.43
N ALA A 66 -12.35 -6.94 15.16
CA ALA A 66 -12.50 -8.01 16.14
C ALA A 66 -11.25 -8.91 16.27
N GLY A 67 -10.18 -8.65 15.50
CA GLY A 67 -8.95 -9.44 15.51
C GLY A 67 -9.11 -10.83 14.87
N VAL A 68 -10.15 -11.06 14.07
CA VAL A 68 -10.41 -12.36 13.43
C VAL A 68 -10.09 -12.32 11.94
N SER A 69 -9.60 -13.46 11.42
CA SER A 69 -9.34 -13.62 9.99
C SER A 69 -10.64 -13.59 9.18
N PHE A 70 -10.58 -12.99 8.00
CA PHE A 70 -11.69 -12.97 7.03
C PHE A 70 -11.19 -13.44 5.67
N LEU A 71 -11.76 -14.52 5.13
CA LEU A 71 -11.30 -15.16 3.90
C LEU A 71 -9.77 -15.44 3.87
N GLY A 72 -9.21 -15.83 5.01
CA GLY A 72 -7.77 -16.10 5.16
C GLY A 72 -6.89 -14.85 5.32
N MET A 73 -7.47 -13.64 5.22
CA MET A 73 -6.76 -12.39 5.46
C MET A 73 -6.75 -12.10 6.96
N THR A 74 -5.56 -11.95 7.54
CA THR A 74 -5.37 -11.86 8.99
C THR A 74 -4.68 -10.54 9.36
N PRO A 75 -5.26 -9.73 10.26
CA PRO A 75 -4.57 -8.55 10.77
C PRO A 75 -3.36 -8.99 11.61
N ILE A 76 -2.22 -8.31 11.44
CA ILE A 76 -1.01 -8.51 12.27
C ILE A 76 -1.02 -7.52 13.43
#